data_AF-A0A7Y7PPB9-F1
#
_entry.id   AF-A0A7Y7PPB9-F1
#
_cell.length_a   1.000
_cell.length_b   1.000
_cell.length_c   1.000
_cell.angle_alpha   90.00
_cell.angle_beta   90.00
_cell.angle_gamma   90.00
#
_symmetry.space_group_name_H-M   'P 1'
#
loop_
_entity.id
_entity.type
_entity.pdbx_description
1 polymer ?
#
loop_
_entity_poly.entity_id
_entity_poly.type
_entity_poly.pdbx_seq_one_letter_code
_entity_poly.pdbx_strand_id
1 'polypeptide(L)'
;MNAINTLTKRLPGAGLLLSLLTVSLLTSCSRFNNDGSLATWGYIILALDVFALFDIFRQNWGIGKKILWAAIVFLFPLGGLILYFLFAGRGKSST
;
A
#
# COMPACT_ATOMS: atom_id res chain seq x y z
N MET A 1 11.63 -25.81 -30.41
CA MET A 1 10.93 -24.54 -30.07
C MET A 1 9.81 -24.76 -29.05
N ASN A 2 9.95 -25.72 -28.12
CA ASN A 2 8.80 -26.28 -27.37
C ASN A 2 8.93 -26.03 -25.86
N ALA A 3 10.15 -25.74 -25.39
CA ALA A 3 10.45 -25.51 -23.98
C ALA A 3 9.92 -24.16 -23.45
N ILE A 4 9.77 -23.18 -24.34
CA ILE A 4 9.31 -21.83 -24.00
C ILE A 4 7.85 -21.86 -23.54
N ASN A 5 7.02 -22.68 -24.22
CA ASN A 5 5.60 -22.81 -23.92
C ASN A 5 5.33 -23.50 -22.56
N THR A 6 6.29 -24.28 -22.07
CA THR A 6 6.23 -24.95 -20.76
C THR A 6 6.61 -24.01 -19.62
N LEU A 7 7.50 -23.04 -19.87
CA LEU A 7 7.94 -22.04 -18.90
C LEU A 7 6.82 -21.03 -18.59
N THR A 8 6.05 -20.63 -19.61
CA THR A 8 4.90 -19.71 -19.46
C THR A 8 3.80 -20.29 -18.57
N LYS A 9 3.59 -21.62 -18.58
CA LYS A 9 2.59 -22.29 -17.72
C LYS A 9 3.04 -22.48 -16.27
N ARG A 10 4.33 -22.24 -15.98
CA ARG A 10 4.94 -22.44 -14.65
C ARG A 10 5.16 -21.14 -13.89
N LEU A 11 4.92 -19.99 -14.52
CA LEU A 11 4.94 -18.70 -13.83
C LEU A 11 3.65 -18.58 -13.02
N PRO A 12 3.69 -18.81 -11.69
CA PRO A 12 2.49 -18.68 -10.88
C PRO A 12 2.20 -17.18 -10.75
N GLY A 13 0.94 -16.75 -10.80
CA GLY A 13 0.58 -15.35 -10.52
C GLY A 13 1.15 -14.83 -9.18
N ALA A 14 1.50 -15.75 -8.27
CA ALA A 14 2.25 -15.47 -7.04
C ALA A 14 3.64 -14.84 -7.27
N GLY A 15 4.35 -15.16 -8.36
CA GLY A 15 5.64 -14.55 -8.69
C GLY A 15 5.52 -13.08 -9.10
N LEU A 16 4.43 -12.73 -9.80
CA LEU A 16 4.10 -11.33 -10.12
C LEU A 16 3.70 -10.56 -8.86
N LEU A 17 2.89 -11.15 -7.98
CA LEU A 17 2.54 -10.55 -6.69
C LEU A 17 3.77 -10.34 -5.82
N LEU A 18 4.67 -11.33 -5.73
CA LEU A 18 5.89 -11.24 -4.95
C LEU A 18 6.84 -10.19 -5.53
N SER A 19 6.95 -10.08 -6.86
CA SER A 19 7.73 -9.03 -7.51
C SER A 19 7.12 -7.65 -7.32
N LEU A 20 5.79 -7.51 -7.32
CA LEU A 20 5.12 -6.25 -6.98
C LEU A 20 5.39 -5.87 -5.53
N LEU A 21 5.34 -6.86 -4.62
CA LEU A 21 5.57 -6.68 -3.20
C LEU A 21 7.02 -6.24 -2.95
N THR A 22 8.01 -6.90 -3.56
CA THR A 22 9.42 -6.54 -3.43
C THR A 22 9.74 -5.20 -4.06
N VAL A 23 9.14 -4.83 -5.21
CA VAL A 23 9.26 -3.48 -5.79
C VAL A 23 8.67 -2.43 -4.85
N SER A 24 7.54 -2.71 -4.19
CA SER A 24 6.90 -1.81 -3.23
C SER A 24 7.70 -1.61 -1.94
N LEU A 25 8.46 -2.63 -1.52
CA LEU A 25 9.34 -2.57 -0.35
C LEU A 25 10.70 -1.94 -0.67
N LEU A 26 11.30 -2.23 -1.84
CA LEU A 26 12.61 -1.66 -2.24
C LEU A 26 12.51 -0.22 -2.76
N THR A 27 11.35 0.23 -3.27
CA THR A 27 11.15 1.63 -3.70
C THR A 27 11.21 2.64 -2.54
N SER A 28 11.29 2.18 -1.29
CA SER A 28 11.53 3.06 -0.13
C SER A 28 12.84 3.88 -0.30
N CYS A 29 13.82 3.34 -1.03
CA CYS A 29 15.10 4.00 -1.31
C CYS A 29 15.06 5.01 -2.49
N SER A 30 13.97 5.10 -3.26
CA SER A 30 13.81 6.05 -4.38
C SER A 30 12.87 7.22 -4.07
N ARG A 31 12.58 7.46 -2.77
CA ARG A 31 11.74 8.57 -2.32
C ARG A 31 12.40 9.94 -2.55
N PHE A 32 13.72 9.96 -2.62
CA PHE A 32 14.52 11.14 -2.93
C PHE A 32 15.27 10.91 -4.24
N ASN A 33 15.14 11.86 -5.17
CA ASN A 33 15.99 11.90 -6.36
C ASN A 33 17.45 12.13 -5.94
N ASN A 34 18.41 11.89 -6.84
CA ASN A 34 19.83 12.17 -6.60
C ASN A 34 20.11 13.66 -6.24
N ASP A 35 19.12 14.53 -6.46
CA ASP A 35 19.15 15.97 -6.16
C ASP A 35 18.55 16.33 -4.80
N GLY A 36 18.13 15.33 -4.00
CA GLY A 36 17.52 15.54 -2.68
C GLY A 36 16.05 16.00 -2.71
N SER A 37 15.46 16.22 -3.88
CA SER A 37 14.03 16.50 -4.03
C SER A 37 13.19 15.23 -3.83
N LEU A 38 12.01 15.39 -3.24
CA LEU A 38 10.98 14.34 -3.20
C LEU A 38 10.64 13.96 -4.64
N ALA A 39 10.79 12.67 -4.99
CA ALA A 39 10.39 12.16 -6.28
C ALA A 39 8.90 12.46 -6.52
N THR A 40 8.50 12.74 -7.76
CA THR A 40 7.11 13.14 -8.10
C THR A 40 6.06 12.17 -7.54
N TRP A 41 6.41 10.89 -7.43
CA TRP A 41 5.57 9.84 -6.83
C TRP A 41 5.35 9.99 -5.32
N GLY A 42 6.31 10.56 -4.58
CA GLY A 42 6.21 10.79 -3.14
C GLY A 42 5.09 11.77 -2.76
N TYR A 43 4.80 12.75 -3.61
CA TYR A 43 3.69 13.68 -3.40
C TYR A 43 2.32 12.99 -3.53
N ILE A 44 2.19 12.05 -4.47
CA ILE A 44 0.95 11.29 -4.68
C ILE A 44 0.65 10.46 -3.42
N ILE A 45 1.66 9.77 -2.89
CA ILE A 45 1.53 8.99 -1.65
C ILE A 45 1.15 9.89 -0.47
N LEU A 46 1.78 11.05 -0.34
CA LEU A 46 1.51 12.00 0.74
C LEU A 46 0.06 12.54 0.67
N ALA A 47 -0.44 12.84 -0.53
CA ALA A 47 -1.84 13.21 -0.73
C ALA A 47 -2.80 12.07 -0.36
N LEU A 48 -2.45 10.82 -0.74
CA LEU A 48 -3.25 9.63 -0.42
C LEU A 48 -3.29 9.36 1.09
N ASP A 49 -2.20 9.62 1.80
CA ASP A 49 -2.09 9.48 3.25
C ASP A 49 -3.04 10.44 3.98
N VAL A 50 -3.03 11.72 3.59
CA VAL A 50 -3.94 12.74 4.10
C VAL A 50 -5.40 12.36 3.82
N PHE A 51 -5.69 11.83 2.62
CA PHE A 51 -7.04 11.36 2.27
C PHE A 51 -7.50 10.22 3.18
N ALA A 52 -6.66 9.22 3.43
CA ALA A 52 -6.99 8.13 4.34
C ALA A 52 -7.18 8.61 5.77
N LEU A 53 -6.42 9.62 6.21
CA LEU A 53 -6.60 10.24 7.52
C LEU A 53 -8.00 10.88 7.64
N PHE A 54 -8.44 11.59 6.61
CA PHE A 54 -9.83 12.09 6.56
C PHE A 54 -10.87 10.96 6.58
N ASP A 55 -10.63 9.85 5.87
CA ASP A 55 -11.54 8.69 5.89
C ASP A 55 -11.66 8.10 7.31
N ILE A 56 -10.54 7.94 8.02
CA ILE A 56 -10.52 7.48 9.43
C ILE A 56 -11.38 8.37 10.33
N PHE A 57 -11.26 9.68 10.19
CA PHE A 57 -12.03 10.62 11.01
C PHE A 57 -13.52 10.59 10.70
N ARG A 58 -13.90 10.38 9.44
CA ARG A 58 -15.30 10.26 8.98
C ARG A 58 -16.00 9.00 9.46
N GLN A 59 -15.27 7.96 9.83
CA GLN A 59 -15.86 6.70 10.27
C GLN A 59 -16.47 6.84 11.68
N ASN A 60 -17.57 6.14 11.98
CA ASN A 60 -18.25 6.19 13.28
C ASN A 60 -17.59 5.30 14.35
N TRP A 61 -16.36 4.87 14.13
CA TRP A 61 -15.65 3.96 15.03
C TRP A 61 -15.26 4.65 16.35
N GLY A 62 -15.10 3.84 17.41
CA GLY A 62 -14.60 4.33 18.69
C GLY A 62 -13.21 4.97 18.57
N ILE A 63 -12.91 5.92 19.47
CA ILE A 63 -11.71 6.76 19.40
C ILE A 63 -10.40 5.96 19.34
N GLY A 64 -10.32 4.83 20.06
CA GLY A 64 -9.14 3.96 20.07
C GLY A 64 -8.83 3.36 18.69
N LYS A 65 -9.85 2.91 17.95
CA LYS A 65 -9.67 2.38 16.58
C LYS A 65 -9.22 3.48 15.62
N LYS A 66 -9.75 4.70 15.76
CA LYS A 66 -9.35 5.85 14.95
C LYS A 66 -7.87 6.18 15.15
N ILE A 67 -7.44 6.30 16.41
CA ILE A 67 -6.05 6.63 16.76
C ILE A 67 -5.10 5.53 16.29
N LEU A 68 -5.45 4.25 16.49
CA LEU A 68 -4.62 3.13 16.04
C LEU A 68 -4.39 3.15 14.53
N TRP A 69 -5.46 3.32 13.73
CA TRP A 69 -5.34 3.37 12.28
C TRP A 69 -4.63 4.64 11.79
N ALA A 70 -4.88 5.78 12.42
CA ALA A 70 -4.20 7.03 12.10
C ALA A 70 -2.69 6.91 12.35
N ALA A 71 -2.28 6.29 13.46
CA ALA A 71 -0.87 6.06 13.78
C ALA A 71 -0.19 5.11 12.77
N ILE A 72 -0.88 4.04 12.34
CA ILE A 72 -0.34 3.08 11.34
C ILE A 72 -0.13 3.75 9.99
N VAL A 73 -1.11 4.51 9.51
CA VAL A 73 -1.04 5.24 8.23
C VAL A 73 0.07 6.29 8.30
N PHE A 74 0.09 7.11 9.35
CA PHE A 74 1.09 8.18 9.51
C PHE A 74 2.53 7.68 9.63
N LEU A 75 2.78 6.61 10.40
CA LEU A 75 4.13 6.08 10.59
C LEU A 75 4.64 5.35 9.35
N PHE A 76 3.72 4.82 8.53
CA PHE A 76 4.05 4.00 7.39
C PHE A 76 3.14 4.36 6.20
N PRO A 77 3.37 5.49 5.50
CA PRO A 77 2.40 6.02 4.55
C PRO A 77 2.01 5.01 3.46
N LEU A 78 2.98 4.33 2.85
CA LEU A 78 2.70 3.31 1.82
C LEU A 78 2.08 2.03 2.39
N GLY A 79 2.79 1.34 3.29
CA GLY A 79 2.31 0.05 3.79
C GLY A 79 1.13 0.17 4.76
N GLY A 80 1.01 1.31 5.46
CA GLY A 80 -0.10 1.68 6.31
C GLY A 80 -1.35 1.98 5.51
N LEU A 81 -1.26 2.65 4.35
CA LEU A 81 -2.36 2.74 3.39
C LEU A 81 -2.79 1.36 2.88
N ILE A 82 -1.84 0.49 2.51
CA ILE A 82 -2.13 -0.86 2.04
C ILE A 82 -2.84 -1.68 3.15
N LEU A 83 -2.30 -1.67 4.37
CA LEU A 83 -2.92 -2.32 5.53
C LEU A 83 -4.31 -1.73 5.82
N TYR A 84 -4.44 -0.40 5.72
CA TYR A 84 -5.69 0.29 5.96
C TYR A 84 -6.75 -0.14 4.96
N PHE A 85 -6.45 -0.15 3.67
CA PHE A 85 -7.39 -0.58 2.65
C PHE A 85 -7.77 -2.07 2.78
N LEU A 86 -6.85 -2.93 3.19
CA LEU A 86 -7.08 -4.37 3.29
C LEU A 86 -7.77 -4.80 4.59
N PHE A 87 -7.40 -4.19 5.72
CA PHE A 87 -7.80 -4.61 7.06
C PHE A 87 -8.63 -3.59 7.84
N ALA A 88 -8.60 -2.30 7.51
CA ALA A 88 -9.38 -1.31 8.30
C ALA A 88 -10.89 -1.51 8.19
N GLY A 89 -11.33 -2.31 7.21
CA GLY A 89 -12.67 -2.87 7.17
C GLY A 89 -13.67 -1.91 6.54
N ARG A 90 -13.69 -1.87 5.20
CA ARG A 90 -14.82 -1.32 4.43
C ARG A 90 -15.79 -2.41 3.95
N GLY A 91 -15.70 -3.64 4.47
CA GLY A 91 -16.56 -4.74 4.00
C GLY A 91 -16.48 -6.00 4.85
N LYS A 92 -17.31 -6.06 5.90
CA LYS A 92 -18.08 -7.25 6.28
C LYS A 92 -19.44 -6.78 6.83
N SER A 93 -20.30 -6.31 5.93
CA SER A 93 -21.75 -6.18 6.18
C SER A 93 -22.49 -7.09 5.21
N SER A 94 -22.58 -8.37 5.56
CA SER A 94 -23.52 -9.36 5.00
C SER A 94 -23.29 -10.65 5.79
N THR A 95 -23.96 -10.76 6.94
CA THR A 95 -25.12 -11.65 7.18
C THR A 95 -24.66 -13.03 7.62
#